data_AF-A0A370GDZ2-F1
#
_entry.id   AF-A0A370GDZ2-F1
#
_cell.length_a   1.000
_cell.length_b   1.000
_cell.length_c   1.000
_cell.angle_alpha   90.00
_cell.angle_beta   90.00
_cell.angle_gamma   90.00
#
_symmetry.space_group_name_H-M   'P 1'
#
loop_
_entity.id
_entity.type
_entity.pdbx_description
1 polymer ?
#
loop_
_entity_poly.entity_id
_entity_poly.type
_entity_poly.pdbx_seq_one_letter_code
_entity_poly.pdbx_strand_id
1 'polypeptide(L)'
;MKIEQALKISSLMDQWMELQVSSQFEAIKLDTAAGKLPLFHQWVNGKSVSAGYTIRKHGEEAYHFLFIDWHRKGNYYLVLYLENKSTTAAEIQHVEEDGGSLWWTYNPLKRDGKNAERKTYFISRFGSPRVTIPLPKSPNQVDSFLQALFTLCRNRIMADRAANVFTEI
;
A
#
# COMPACT_ATOMS: atom_id res chain seq x y z
N MET A 1 0.81 -5.48 11.54
CA MET A 1 1.51 -6.76 11.32
C MET A 1 2.67 -6.84 12.29
N LYS A 2 3.14 -8.04 12.64
CA LYS A 2 4.39 -8.20 13.41
C LYS A 2 5.60 -7.89 12.53
N ILE A 3 6.73 -7.53 13.15
CA ILE A 3 7.98 -7.24 12.42
C ILE A 3 8.46 -8.43 11.57
N GLU A 4 8.32 -9.67 12.05
CA GLU A 4 8.69 -10.89 11.33
C GLU A 4 7.97 -10.99 9.97
N GLN A 5 6.68 -10.63 9.94
CA GLN A 5 5.90 -10.62 8.71
C GLN A 5 6.40 -9.54 7.74
N ALA A 6 6.68 -8.34 8.25
CA ALA A 6 7.22 -7.25 7.45
C ALA A 6 8.59 -7.61 6.85
N LEU A 7 9.47 -8.25 7.63
CA LEU A 7 10.77 -8.74 7.18
C LEU A 7 10.63 -9.86 6.15
N LYS A 8 9.70 -10.80 6.35
CA LYS A 8 9.42 -11.88 5.39
C LYS A 8 8.99 -11.32 4.03
N ILE A 9 8.04 -10.37 4.01
CA ILE A 9 7.57 -9.74 2.77
C ILE A 9 8.72 -8.96 2.12
N SER A 10 9.50 -8.23 2.92
CA SER A 10 10.66 -7.46 2.44
C SER A 10 11.71 -8.37 1.79
N SER A 11 12.01 -9.53 2.38
CA SER A 11 12.95 -10.48 1.79
C SER A 11 12.45 -11.05 0.46
N LEU A 12 11.14 -11.30 0.33
CA LEU A 12 10.55 -11.73 -0.94
C LEU A 12 10.60 -10.63 -2.02
N MET A 13 10.40 -9.37 -1.63
CA MET A 13 10.58 -8.22 -2.52
C MET A 13 12.03 -8.13 -3.01
N ASP A 14 13.01 -8.25 -2.10
CA ASP A 14 14.43 -8.23 -2.45
C ASP A 14 14.80 -9.35 -3.44
N GLN A 15 14.39 -10.59 -3.16
CA GLN A 15 14.61 -11.72 -4.06
C GLN A 15 13.92 -11.53 -5.42
N TRP A 16 12.70 -10.99 -5.44
CA TRP A 16 11.99 -10.70 -6.69
C TRP A 16 12.72 -9.65 -7.53
N MET A 17 13.29 -8.62 -6.88
CA MET A 17 14.10 -7.60 -7.57
C MET A 17 15.38 -8.18 -8.18
N GLU A 18 16.00 -9.16 -7.53
CA GLU A 18 17.21 -9.84 -8.03
C GLU A 18 16.92 -10.77 -9.22
N LEU A 19 15.75 -11.40 -9.25
CA LEU A 19 15.41 -12.37 -10.29
C LEU A 19 15.22 -11.73 -11.68
N GLN A 20 14.92 -10.43 -11.76
CA GLN A 20 14.76 -9.64 -13.00
C GLN A 20 14.07 -10.35 -14.18
N VAL A 21 13.08 -11.20 -13.89
CA VAL A 21 12.29 -11.85 -14.94
C VAL A 21 11.13 -10.92 -15.29
N SER A 22 11.07 -10.49 -16.56
CA SER A 22 9.94 -9.80 -17.24
C SER A 22 8.75 -9.45 -16.32
N SER A 23 8.87 -8.35 -15.57
CA SER A 23 7.78 -7.80 -14.76
C SER A 23 7.25 -6.54 -15.42
N GLN A 24 5.96 -6.26 -15.22
CA GLN A 24 5.36 -4.95 -15.54
C GLN A 24 5.70 -3.87 -14.51
N PHE A 25 6.38 -4.24 -13.41
CA PHE A 25 6.78 -3.35 -12.34
C PHE A 25 8.29 -3.10 -12.37
N GLU A 26 8.65 -1.85 -12.06
CA GLU A 26 10.01 -1.46 -11.73
C GLU A 26 10.08 -1.14 -10.25
N ALA A 27 11.15 -1.57 -9.58
CA ALA A 27 11.34 -1.33 -8.16
C ALA A 27 12.73 -0.79 -7.84
N ILE A 28 12.78 0.16 -6.93
CA ILE A 28 14.01 0.70 -6.36
C ILE A 28 13.88 0.59 -4.84
N LYS A 29 14.84 -0.08 -4.19
CA LYS A 29 14.90 -0.14 -2.73
C LYS A 29 15.37 1.21 -2.20
N LEU A 30 14.71 1.70 -1.17
CA LEU A 30 15.07 2.96 -0.51
C LEU A 30 16.19 2.71 0.49
N ASP A 31 17.21 3.57 0.47
CA ASP A 31 18.30 3.52 1.43
C ASP A 31 17.80 3.91 2.83
N THR A 32 18.05 3.04 3.80
CA THR A 32 17.73 3.31 5.21
C THR A 32 19.01 3.58 5.99
N ALA A 33 19.00 4.60 6.83
CA ALA A 33 20.09 4.91 7.76
C ALA A 33 19.68 4.47 9.16
N ALA A 34 20.37 3.46 9.71
CA ALA A 34 20.04 2.89 11.03
C ALA A 34 18.56 2.50 11.20
N GLY A 35 17.97 1.89 10.16
CA GLY A 35 16.55 1.49 10.16
C GLY A 35 15.56 2.65 10.13
N LYS A 36 15.97 3.80 9.59
CA LYS A 36 15.13 5.00 9.41
C LYS A 36 15.25 5.51 7.99
N LEU A 37 14.22 6.23 7.54
CA LEU A 37 14.25 6.98 6.27
C LEU A 37 14.35 8.49 6.60
N PRO A 38 15.58 9.05 6.73
CA PRO A 38 15.73 10.47 6.95
C PRO A 38 15.28 11.25 5.70
N LEU A 39 14.65 12.41 5.91
CA LEU A 39 14.28 13.35 4.84
C LEU A 39 13.27 12.81 3.79
N PHE A 40 12.58 11.71 4.08
CA PHE A 40 11.55 11.17 3.18
C PHE A 40 10.26 12.01 3.24
N HIS A 41 9.54 11.94 4.35
CA HIS A 41 8.39 12.78 4.67
C HIS A 41 8.34 13.02 6.18
N GLN A 42 7.84 14.18 6.60
CA GLN A 42 7.82 14.57 8.03
C GLN A 42 7.14 13.51 8.93
N TRP A 43 6.13 12.81 8.40
CA TRP A 43 5.38 11.80 9.13
C TRP A 43 6.12 10.45 9.25
N VAL A 44 7.16 10.23 8.45
CA VAL A 44 8.01 9.04 8.45
C VAL A 44 9.29 9.29 9.26
N ASN A 45 9.75 10.55 9.33
CA ASN A 45 10.99 10.92 9.99
C ASN A 45 11.09 10.40 11.44
N GLY A 46 12.20 9.70 11.70
CA GLY A 46 12.52 9.16 13.03
C GLY A 46 11.75 7.90 13.43
N LYS A 47 10.85 7.38 12.58
CA LYS A 47 10.17 6.09 12.81
C LYS A 47 11.03 4.94 12.29
N SER A 48 10.92 3.79 12.95
CA SER A 48 11.60 2.56 12.52
C SER A 48 10.97 2.03 11.24
N VAL A 49 11.79 1.82 10.22
CA VAL A 49 11.44 1.29 8.91
C VAL A 49 12.26 0.02 8.70
N SER A 50 11.60 -1.11 8.47
CA SER A 50 12.28 -2.37 8.17
C SER A 50 12.71 -2.44 6.72
N ALA A 51 11.90 -1.89 5.81
CA ALA A 51 12.25 -1.72 4.41
C ALA A 51 11.37 -0.65 3.75
N GLY A 52 11.88 -0.04 2.69
CA GLY A 52 11.15 0.89 1.84
C GLY A 52 11.45 0.61 0.37
N TYR A 53 10.46 0.76 -0.50
CA TYR A 53 10.60 0.57 -1.94
C TYR A 53 9.86 1.66 -2.69
N THR A 54 10.40 2.12 -3.80
CA THR A 54 9.64 2.86 -4.82
C THR A 54 9.25 1.87 -5.90
N ILE A 55 7.95 1.71 -6.12
CA ILE A 55 7.39 0.79 -7.12
C ILE A 55 6.71 1.61 -8.21
N ARG A 56 7.10 1.36 -9.46
CA ARG A 56 6.50 1.99 -10.64
C ARG A 56 5.86 0.93 -11.51
N LYS A 57 4.80 1.30 -12.22
CA LYS A 57 4.15 0.51 -13.25
C LYS A 57 3.85 1.43 -14.42
N HIS A 58 4.19 1.01 -15.63
CA HIS A 58 3.99 1.85 -16.81
C HIS A 58 2.51 2.28 -16.95
N GLY A 59 2.26 3.58 -17.09
CA GLY A 59 0.92 4.14 -17.23
C GLY A 59 0.14 4.35 -15.93
N GLU A 60 0.72 4.07 -14.75
CA GLU A 60 0.09 4.33 -13.45
C GLU A 60 0.95 5.27 -12.56
N GLU A 61 0.33 5.89 -11.53
CA GLU A 61 1.10 6.64 -10.52
C GLU A 61 2.05 5.67 -9.79
N ALA A 62 3.28 6.12 -9.53
CA ALA A 62 4.24 5.40 -8.72
C ALA A 62 3.93 5.55 -7.23
N TYR A 63 4.37 4.56 -6.44
CA TYR A 63 4.12 4.53 -5.02
C TYR A 63 5.39 4.20 -4.24
N HIS A 64 5.54 4.80 -3.06
CA HIS A 64 6.49 4.34 -2.06
C HIS A 64 5.81 3.39 -1.08
N PHE A 65 6.35 2.19 -0.97
CA PHE A 65 5.88 1.13 -0.09
C PHE A 65 6.80 1.09 1.12
N LEU A 66 6.28 1.43 2.30
CA LEU A 66 7.04 1.48 3.54
C LEU A 66 6.54 0.42 4.51
N PHE A 67 7.45 -0.45 4.96
CA PHE A 67 7.23 -1.32 6.09
C PHE A 67 7.74 -0.61 7.36
N ILE A 68 6.82 -0.03 8.13
CA ILE A 68 7.13 1.00 9.13
C ILE A 68 6.38 0.78 10.45
N ASP A 69 7.04 1.00 11.59
CA ASP A 69 6.37 1.10 12.91
C ASP A 69 5.65 2.45 13.01
N TRP A 70 4.48 2.52 12.38
CA TRP A 70 3.78 3.76 12.10
C TRP A 70 3.37 4.55 13.35
N HIS A 71 2.99 3.84 14.42
CA HIS A 71 2.56 4.45 15.68
C HIS A 71 3.54 4.24 16.84
N ARG A 72 4.76 3.74 16.58
CA ARG A 72 5.82 3.53 17.58
C ARG A 72 5.39 2.60 18.72
N LYS A 73 4.70 1.52 18.37
CA LYS A 73 4.17 0.53 19.31
C LYS A 73 4.70 -0.88 19.02
N GLY A 74 5.77 -1.00 18.23
CA GLY A 74 6.29 -2.30 17.78
C GLY A 74 5.40 -3.01 16.76
N ASN A 75 4.39 -2.32 16.22
CA ASN A 75 3.46 -2.85 15.23
C ASN A 75 3.76 -2.23 13.86
N TYR A 76 4.09 -3.08 12.90
CA TYR A 76 4.43 -2.64 11.57
C TYR A 76 3.19 -2.47 10.70
N TYR A 77 3.30 -1.54 9.76
CA TYR A 77 2.31 -1.21 8.75
C TYR A 77 2.98 -1.34 7.39
N LEU A 78 2.21 -1.70 6.38
CA LEU A 78 2.53 -1.40 5.00
C LEU A 78 1.82 -0.09 4.67
N VAL A 79 2.59 1.00 4.57
CA VAL A 79 2.08 2.32 4.22
C VAL A 79 2.48 2.63 2.78
N LEU A 80 1.49 2.97 1.95
CA LEU A 80 1.66 3.30 0.55
C LEU A 80 1.52 4.81 0.37
N TYR A 81 2.59 5.48 -0.01
CA TYR A 81 2.57 6.90 -0.41
C TYR A 81 2.54 7.01 -1.91
N LEU A 82 1.87 8.05 -2.41
CA LEU A 82 2.03 8.47 -3.80
C LEU A 82 3.37 9.17 -3.96
N GLU A 83 4.16 8.82 -4.99
CA GLU A 83 5.53 9.33 -5.16
C GLU A 83 5.62 10.86 -5.09
N ASN A 84 4.67 11.55 -5.71
CA ASN A 84 4.67 13.02 -5.81
C ASN A 84 3.76 13.71 -4.76
N LYS A 85 3.28 13.00 -3.73
CA LYS A 85 2.35 13.57 -2.74
C LYS A 85 2.66 13.07 -1.34
N SER A 86 2.57 13.96 -0.35
CA SER A 86 2.72 13.62 1.07
C SER A 86 1.51 12.87 1.67
N THR A 87 0.57 12.42 0.83
CA THR A 87 -0.66 11.73 1.25
C THR A 87 -0.53 10.24 1.05
N THR A 88 -0.95 9.47 2.06
CA THR A 88 -1.06 8.02 1.96
C THR A 88 -2.20 7.62 1.02
N ALA A 89 -1.95 6.65 0.16
CA ALA A 89 -2.96 5.97 -0.64
C ALA A 89 -3.65 4.87 0.17
N ALA A 90 -2.88 4.15 0.99
CA ALA A 90 -3.38 3.14 1.91
C ALA A 90 -2.42 2.95 3.10
N GLU A 91 -2.99 2.61 4.25
CA GLU A 91 -2.29 2.24 5.48
C GLU A 91 -2.82 0.87 5.92
N ILE A 92 -2.00 -0.18 5.76
CA ILE A 92 -2.44 -1.56 5.97
C ILE A 92 -1.70 -2.15 7.16
N GLN A 93 -2.44 -2.38 8.24
CA GLN A 93 -1.90 -2.99 9.46
C GLN A 93 -2.28 -4.46 9.59
N HIS A 94 -3.47 -4.83 9.15
CA HIS A 94 -4.06 -6.09 9.57
C HIS A 94 -3.62 -7.25 8.68
N VAL A 95 -3.34 -8.37 9.34
CA VAL A 95 -3.10 -9.67 8.73
C VAL A 95 -4.28 -10.55 9.15
N GLU A 96 -4.78 -11.38 8.24
CA GLU A 96 -5.76 -12.42 8.57
C GLU A 96 -5.19 -13.40 9.61
N GLU A 97 -6.08 -14.11 10.31
CA GLU A 97 -5.69 -15.04 11.40
C GLU A 97 -4.78 -16.17 10.92
N ASP A 98 -4.97 -16.62 9.67
CA ASP A 98 -4.14 -17.63 9.02
C ASP A 98 -2.73 -17.13 8.63
N GLY A 99 -2.46 -15.82 8.80
CA GLY A 99 -1.21 -15.18 8.41
C GLY A 99 -0.99 -15.10 6.89
N GLY A 100 -1.98 -15.50 6.08
CA GLY A 100 -1.86 -15.70 4.64
C GLY A 100 -2.18 -14.47 3.81
N SER A 101 -2.88 -13.49 4.38
CA SER A 101 -3.30 -12.28 3.66
C SER A 101 -3.27 -11.04 4.55
N LEU A 102 -3.11 -9.88 3.93
CA LEU A 102 -3.44 -8.59 4.54
C LEU A 102 -4.91 -8.28 4.32
N TRP A 103 -5.51 -7.45 5.18
CA TRP A 103 -6.78 -6.85 4.87
C TRP A 103 -6.83 -5.36 5.20
N TRP A 104 -7.66 -4.64 4.44
CA TRP A 104 -7.84 -3.21 4.55
C TRP A 104 -9.31 -2.84 4.32
N THR A 105 -9.81 -1.86 5.06
CA THR A 105 -11.21 -1.41 4.95
C THR A 105 -11.28 0.02 4.46
N TYR A 106 -12.06 0.24 3.41
CA TYR A 106 -12.37 1.58 2.92
C TYR A 106 -13.27 2.32 3.90
N ASN A 107 -12.78 3.44 4.41
CA ASN A 107 -13.50 4.30 5.33
C ASN A 107 -13.31 5.78 4.91
N PRO A 108 -14.15 6.33 4.03
CA PRO A 108 -14.04 7.72 3.62
C PRO A 108 -14.40 8.66 4.79
N LEU A 109 -13.53 9.64 5.07
CA LEU A 109 -13.64 10.55 6.23
C LEU A 109 -13.90 12.02 5.85
N LYS A 110 -14.17 12.31 4.57
CA LYS A 110 -14.42 13.68 4.11
C LYS A 110 -15.73 14.20 4.71
N ARG A 111 -15.74 15.45 5.21
CA ARG A 111 -16.91 16.06 5.88
C ARG A 111 -17.76 16.88 4.90
N ASP A 112 -18.01 16.32 3.71
CA ASP A 112 -18.74 16.99 2.62
C ASP A 112 -20.10 16.33 2.29
N GLY A 113 -20.55 15.38 3.12
CA GLY A 113 -21.82 14.66 2.93
C GLY A 113 -21.78 13.55 1.87
N LYS A 114 -20.72 13.44 1.06
CA LYS A 114 -20.67 12.53 -0.09
C LYS A 114 -20.05 11.15 0.21
N ASN A 115 -19.83 10.82 1.48
CA ASN A 115 -19.17 9.55 1.86
C ASN A 115 -19.97 8.30 1.48
N ALA A 116 -21.30 8.38 1.47
CA ALA A 116 -22.16 7.27 1.04
C ALA A 116 -21.90 6.91 -0.43
N GLU A 117 -21.87 7.90 -1.32
CA GLU A 117 -21.58 7.72 -2.75
C GLU A 117 -20.20 7.12 -2.98
N ARG A 118 -19.18 7.64 -2.28
CA ARG A 118 -17.81 7.11 -2.35
C ARG A 118 -17.76 5.64 -1.95
N LYS A 119 -18.44 5.28 -0.86
CA LYS A 119 -18.51 3.90 -0.37
C LYS A 119 -19.23 3.00 -1.37
N THR A 120 -20.34 3.45 -1.96
CA THR A 120 -21.06 2.72 -3.01
C THR A 120 -20.18 2.47 -4.24
N TYR A 121 -19.46 3.50 -4.72
CA TYR A 121 -18.51 3.35 -5.83
C TYR A 121 -17.41 2.34 -5.49
N PHE A 122 -16.82 2.41 -4.29
CA PHE A 122 -15.78 1.47 -3.90
C PHE A 122 -16.29 0.03 -3.84
N ILE A 123 -17.47 -0.18 -3.25
CA ILE A 123 -18.12 -1.50 -3.16
C ILE A 123 -18.43 -2.05 -4.56
N SER A 124 -18.84 -1.22 -5.52
CA SER A 124 -19.10 -1.71 -6.89
C SER A 124 -17.84 -2.24 -7.60
N ARG A 125 -16.64 -1.84 -7.16
CA ARG A 125 -15.35 -2.33 -7.70
C ARG A 125 -14.80 -3.56 -6.98
N PHE A 126 -15.04 -3.68 -5.68
CA PHE A 126 -14.47 -4.75 -4.84
C PHE A 126 -15.50 -5.76 -4.30
N GLY A 127 -16.80 -5.52 -4.50
CA GLY A 127 -17.89 -6.29 -3.88
C GLY A 127 -18.06 -6.04 -2.38
N SER A 128 -17.10 -5.40 -1.72
CA SER A 128 -17.03 -5.19 -0.27
C SER A 128 -16.23 -3.94 0.06
N PRO A 129 -16.50 -3.23 1.17
CA PRO A 129 -15.62 -2.19 1.67
C PRO A 129 -14.30 -2.75 2.22
N ARG A 130 -14.26 -4.05 2.59
CA ARG A 130 -13.05 -4.75 3.04
C ARG A 130 -12.42 -5.48 1.85
N VAL A 131 -11.14 -5.22 1.64
CA VAL A 131 -10.30 -5.86 0.62
C VAL A 131 -9.27 -6.74 1.31
N THR A 132 -9.14 -7.98 0.84
CA THR A 132 -8.11 -8.92 1.27
C THR A 132 -7.05 -9.04 0.18
N ILE A 133 -5.77 -8.97 0.56
CA ILE A 133 -4.61 -9.01 -0.34
C ILE A 133 -3.75 -10.21 0.07
N PRO A 134 -3.70 -11.28 -0.74
CA PRO A 134 -2.87 -12.44 -0.46
C PRO A 134 -1.40 -12.04 -0.33
N LEU A 135 -0.73 -12.53 0.72
CA LEU A 135 0.70 -12.32 0.88
C LEU A 135 1.47 -13.24 -0.05
N PRO A 136 2.56 -12.75 -0.69
CA PRO A 136 3.39 -13.59 -1.52
C PRO A 136 4.06 -14.67 -0.64
N LYS A 137 4.09 -15.91 -1.15
CA LYS A 137 4.77 -17.04 -0.51
C LYS A 137 6.12 -17.36 -1.17
N SER A 138 6.35 -16.80 -2.36
CA SER A 138 7.60 -16.91 -3.12
C SER A 138 7.83 -15.63 -3.94
N PRO A 139 9.06 -15.38 -4.42
CA PRO A 139 9.36 -14.21 -5.25
C PRO A 139 8.49 -14.11 -6.51
N ASN A 140 8.15 -15.25 -7.13
CA ASN A 140 7.31 -15.30 -8.33
C ASN A 140 5.85 -14.85 -8.10
N GLN A 141 5.43 -14.68 -6.84
CA GLN A 141 4.09 -14.20 -6.49
C GLN A 141 4.06 -12.69 -6.17
N VAL A 142 5.22 -12.03 -6.16
CA VAL A 142 5.33 -10.60 -5.81
C VAL A 142 4.60 -9.72 -6.84
N ASP A 143 4.67 -10.02 -8.15
CA ASP A 143 3.91 -9.30 -9.18
C ASP A 143 2.40 -9.25 -8.89
N SER A 144 1.82 -10.40 -8.54
CA SER A 144 0.39 -10.48 -8.19
C SER A 144 0.06 -9.70 -6.92
N PHE A 145 0.95 -9.71 -5.93
CA PHE A 145 0.83 -8.92 -4.71
C PHE A 145 0.88 -7.41 -5.01
N LEU A 146 1.84 -6.96 -5.82
CA LEU A 146 1.96 -5.57 -6.26
C LEU A 146 0.72 -5.14 -7.06
N GLN A 147 0.24 -5.99 -7.97
CA GLN A 147 -0.96 -5.71 -8.76
C GLN A 147 -2.20 -5.54 -7.88
N ALA A 148 -2.35 -6.35 -6.82
CA ALA A 148 -3.45 -6.19 -5.87
C ALA A 148 -3.36 -4.85 -5.11
N LEU A 149 -2.16 -4.44 -4.69
CA LEU A 149 -1.92 -3.16 -4.00
C LEU A 149 -2.17 -1.95 -4.91
N PHE A 150 -1.71 -1.98 -6.16
CA PHE A 150 -2.00 -0.94 -7.15
C PHE A 150 -3.50 -0.83 -7.43
N THR A 151 -4.18 -1.97 -7.57
CA THR A 151 -5.63 -2.02 -7.77
C THR A 151 -6.37 -1.41 -6.59
N LEU A 152 -5.97 -1.71 -5.35
CA LEU A 152 -6.47 -1.07 -4.15
C LEU A 152 -6.32 0.46 -4.21
N CYS A 153 -5.11 0.96 -4.45
CA CYS A 153 -4.83 2.39 -4.45
C CYS A 153 -5.64 3.13 -5.53
N ARG A 154 -5.62 2.62 -6.77
CA ARG A 154 -6.35 3.20 -7.90
C ARG A 154 -7.84 3.30 -7.61
N ASN A 155 -8.47 2.20 -7.19
CA ASN A 155 -9.91 2.19 -6.92
C ASN A 155 -10.28 3.07 -5.71
N ARG A 156 -9.43 3.12 -4.67
CA ARG A 156 -9.61 4.06 -3.55
C ARG A 156 -9.58 5.52 -4.03
N ILE A 157 -8.61 5.88 -4.88
CA ILE A 157 -8.48 7.24 -5.41
C ILE A 157 -9.68 7.60 -6.28
N MET A 158 -10.14 6.68 -7.13
CA MET A 158 -11.35 6.88 -7.93
C MET A 158 -12.59 7.02 -7.07
N ALA A 159 -12.76 6.20 -6.03
CA ALA A 159 -13.87 6.30 -5.08
C ALA A 159 -13.89 7.67 -4.40
N ASP A 160 -12.74 8.17 -3.97
CA ASP A 160 -12.63 9.49 -3.33
C ASP A 160 -13.02 10.66 -4.25
N ARG A 161 -12.94 10.45 -5.57
CA ARG A 161 -13.33 11.39 -6.63
C ARG A 161 -14.76 11.16 -7.17
N ALA A 162 -15.36 9.99 -6.96
CA ALA A 162 -16.68 9.64 -7.52
C ALA A 162 -17.78 10.65 -7.16
N ALA A 163 -17.69 11.20 -5.95
CA ALA A 163 -18.47 12.32 -5.45
C ALA A 163 -18.50 13.59 -6.34
N ASN A 164 -17.51 13.77 -7.22
CA ASN A 164 -17.42 14.89 -8.15
C ASN A 164 -17.95 14.54 -9.56
N VAL A 165 -18.20 13.26 -9.86
CA VAL A 165 -18.64 12.79 -11.19
C VAL A 165 -20.16 12.71 -11.27
N PHE A 166 -20.85 12.46 -10.15
CA PHE A 166 -22.32 12.46 -10.08
C PHE A 166 -22.95 13.86 -10.04
N THR A 167 -22.16 14.93 -10.19
CA THR A 167 -22.66 16.33 -10.14
C THR A 167 -22.75 16.98 -11.52
N GLU A 168 -22.41 16.27 -12.60
CA GLU A 168 -22.44 16.76 -13.99
C GLU A 168 -23.40 15.96 -14.90
N ILE A 169 -24.55 15.53 -14.36
CA ILE A 169 -25.65 14.95 -15.16
C ILE A 169 -26.95 15.67 -14.80
#